data_AF-A0A933XQ66-F1
#
_entry.id   AF-A0A933XQ66-F1
#
_cell.length_a   1.000
_cell.length_b   1.000
_cell.length_c   1.000
_cell.angle_alpha   90.00
_cell.angle_beta   90.00
_cell.angle_gamma   90.00
#
_symmetry.space_group_name_H-M   'P 1'
#
loop_
_entity.id
_entity.type
_entity.pdbx_description
1 polymer ?
#
loop_
_entity_poly.entity_id
_entity_poly.type
_entity_poly.pdbx_seq_one_letter_code
_entity_poly.pdbx_strand_id
1 'polypeptide(L)'
;MTPLKIFDQVVICLGKKPFEFWPDLGKANFVKGLKSAIYKLKTSLESKNLKDTHAYKVILSLEKDVLEKMVDEVPFIQHLSNLVEVYGLAPLGEALQEFIGKLESSINVAKTKLLEHHLSIENLEKKKKKLNEDQQHKSDLDTIQKVGIFYVLEYTLQVLWEFQALSDEDKMKLLKDGLKTKAGNLPAYLPLEDTFRKELCYKIFDDKTRSALLWAFYDLEKEVDQNPINLLKFVATLKKFNLDILNAFKNSGYEKFAASIYTSFGTNLPIDEIIAAVTRF
;
A
#
# COMPACT_ATOMS: atom_id res chain seq x y z
N MET A 1 -8.76 -25.24 -5.86
CA MET A 1 -7.62 -24.47 -5.32
C MET A 1 -7.15 -25.13 -4.03
N THR A 2 -5.84 -25.35 -3.86
CA THR A 2 -5.27 -25.96 -2.64
C THR A 2 -5.23 -24.94 -1.50
N PRO A 3 -5.20 -25.37 -0.22
CA PRO A 3 -5.07 -24.45 0.92
C PRO A 3 -3.89 -23.48 0.80
N LEU A 4 -2.72 -23.99 0.40
CA LEU A 4 -1.51 -23.19 0.23
C LEU A 4 -1.64 -22.10 -0.86
N LYS A 5 -2.37 -22.37 -1.96
CA LYS A 5 -2.63 -21.35 -2.98
C LYS A 5 -3.54 -20.22 -2.49
N ILE A 6 -4.47 -20.52 -1.58
CA ILE A 6 -5.33 -19.49 -0.97
C ILE A 6 -4.48 -18.60 -0.06
N PHE A 7 -3.60 -19.20 0.74
CA PHE A 7 -2.68 -18.43 1.59
C PHE A 7 -1.75 -17.55 0.77
N ASP A 8 -1.16 -18.06 -0.29
CA ASP A 8 -0.30 -17.29 -1.21
C ASP A 8 -1.02 -16.07 -1.79
N GLN A 9 -2.25 -16.23 -2.28
CA GLN A 9 -3.05 -15.10 -2.78
C GLN A 9 -3.29 -14.03 -1.71
N VAL A 10 -3.64 -14.45 -0.50
CA VAL A 10 -3.88 -13.52 0.62
C VAL A 10 -2.60 -12.79 1.00
N VAL A 11 -1.49 -13.51 1.13
CA VAL A 11 -0.18 -12.94 1.47
C VAL A 11 0.28 -11.94 0.41
N ILE A 12 0.14 -12.27 -0.88
CA ILE A 12 0.47 -11.34 -1.97
C ILE A 12 -0.34 -10.05 -1.85
N CYS A 13 -1.65 -10.15 -1.54
CA CYS A 13 -2.48 -8.96 -1.34
C CYS A 13 -2.06 -8.17 -0.09
N LEU A 14 -1.74 -8.84 1.02
CA LEU A 14 -1.27 -8.21 2.26
C LEU A 14 0.10 -7.54 2.09
N GLY A 15 0.94 -8.07 1.20
CA GLY A 15 2.21 -7.48 0.77
C GLY A 15 2.05 -6.17 0.01
N LYS A 16 0.86 -5.88 -0.52
CA LYS A 16 0.57 -4.60 -1.19
C LYS A 16 -0.08 -3.61 -0.24
N LYS A 17 -1.10 -4.04 0.51
CA LYS A 17 -1.83 -3.15 1.43
C LYS A 17 -2.56 -3.90 2.54
N PRO A 18 -2.77 -3.25 3.70
CA PRO A 18 -3.57 -3.78 4.79
C PRO A 18 -5.00 -4.10 4.34
N PHE A 19 -5.60 -5.07 5.00
CA PHE A 19 -6.90 -5.66 4.77
C PHE A 19 -8.00 -4.62 4.83
N GLU A 20 -7.88 -3.59 5.68
CA GLU A 20 -8.85 -2.50 5.76
C GLU A 20 -9.03 -1.76 4.42
N PHE A 21 -7.96 -1.69 3.61
CA PHE A 21 -7.95 -1.07 2.27
C PHE A 21 -8.35 -2.04 1.16
N TRP A 22 -8.93 -3.20 1.47
CA TRP A 22 -9.41 -4.12 0.45
C TRP A 22 -10.87 -3.82 0.07
N PRO A 23 -11.28 -4.06 -1.18
CA PRO A 23 -12.69 -3.96 -1.57
C PRO A 23 -13.56 -4.93 -0.76
N ASP A 24 -14.76 -4.52 -0.36
CA ASP A 24 -15.62 -5.31 0.55
C ASP A 24 -16.00 -6.69 -0.01
N LEU A 25 -16.35 -6.76 -1.30
CA LEU A 25 -16.60 -8.03 -1.98
C LEU A 25 -15.36 -8.94 -1.97
N GLY A 26 -14.18 -8.33 -2.08
CA GLY A 26 -12.89 -9.02 -1.96
C GLY A 26 -12.69 -9.58 -0.55
N LYS A 27 -12.87 -8.76 0.48
CA LYS A 27 -12.72 -9.14 1.91
C LYS A 27 -13.55 -10.39 2.24
N ALA A 28 -14.84 -10.39 1.92
CA ALA A 28 -15.74 -11.50 2.23
C ALA A 28 -15.31 -12.81 1.53
N ASN A 29 -14.94 -12.72 0.26
CA ASN A 29 -14.48 -13.88 -0.51
C ASN A 29 -13.16 -14.45 0.05
N PHE A 30 -12.22 -13.58 0.44
CA PHE A 30 -10.96 -14.01 1.03
C PHE A 30 -11.15 -14.65 2.41
N VAL A 31 -11.93 -14.04 3.30
CA VAL A 31 -12.24 -14.63 4.63
C VAL A 31 -12.88 -16.01 4.47
N LYS A 32 -13.85 -16.15 3.55
CA LYS A 32 -14.45 -17.45 3.24
C LYS A 32 -13.43 -18.47 2.71
N GLY A 33 -12.55 -18.02 1.81
CA GLY A 33 -11.47 -18.83 1.26
C GLY A 33 -10.51 -19.33 2.35
N LEU A 34 -10.05 -18.43 3.23
CA LEU A 34 -9.18 -18.75 4.36
C LEU A 34 -9.82 -19.75 5.30
N LYS A 35 -11.07 -19.54 5.72
CA LYS A 35 -11.80 -20.49 6.57
C LYS A 35 -11.90 -21.87 5.93
N SER A 36 -12.17 -21.92 4.62
CA SER A 36 -12.21 -23.20 3.88
C SER A 36 -10.83 -23.87 3.83
N ALA A 37 -9.76 -23.11 3.60
CA ALA A 37 -8.39 -23.60 3.56
C ALA A 37 -7.96 -24.18 4.92
N ILE A 38 -8.19 -23.43 5.99
CA ILE A 38 -7.89 -23.81 7.37
C ILE A 38 -8.70 -25.06 7.76
N TYR A 39 -10.00 -25.10 7.47
CA TYR A 39 -10.84 -26.26 7.74
C TYR A 39 -10.34 -27.53 7.04
N LYS A 40 -9.93 -27.43 5.77
CA LYS A 40 -9.38 -28.56 5.02
C LYS A 40 -8.07 -29.09 5.63
N LEU A 41 -7.18 -28.19 6.08
CA LEU A 41 -5.94 -28.59 6.73
C LEU A 41 -6.22 -29.24 8.09
N LYS A 42 -7.09 -28.63 8.89
CA LYS A 42 -7.53 -29.14 10.19
C LYS A 42 -8.10 -30.55 10.07
N THR A 43 -9.14 -30.74 9.24
CA THR A 43 -9.80 -32.04 9.03
C THR A 43 -8.85 -33.11 8.48
N SER A 44 -7.90 -32.73 7.61
CA SER A 44 -6.86 -33.64 7.11
C SER A 44 -5.96 -34.17 8.24
N LEU A 45 -5.56 -33.32 9.19
CA LEU A 45 -4.79 -33.77 10.36
C LEU A 45 -5.64 -34.57 11.35
N GLU A 46 -6.89 -34.18 11.57
CA GLU A 46 -7.81 -34.89 12.45
C GLU A 46 -8.10 -36.31 11.95
N SER A 47 -8.36 -36.49 10.65
CA SER A 47 -8.59 -37.81 10.05
C SER A 47 -7.38 -38.74 10.14
N LYS A 48 -6.18 -38.18 10.37
CA LYS A 48 -4.93 -38.92 10.58
C LYS A 48 -4.54 -39.04 12.07
N ASN A 49 -5.40 -38.62 13.00
CA ASN A 49 -5.12 -38.58 14.45
C ASN A 49 -3.90 -37.75 14.84
N LEU A 50 -3.62 -36.65 14.12
CA LEU A 50 -2.45 -35.79 14.32
C LEU A 50 -2.74 -34.52 15.15
N LYS A 51 -3.69 -34.59 16.08
CA LYS A 51 -4.15 -33.43 16.87
C LYS A 51 -3.09 -32.86 17.84
N ASP A 52 -2.14 -33.67 18.26
CA ASP A 52 -1.10 -33.22 19.21
C ASP A 52 0.11 -32.56 18.54
N THR A 53 0.15 -32.57 17.20
CA THR A 53 1.27 -32.04 16.42
C THR A 53 1.37 -30.51 16.49
N HIS A 54 2.59 -29.99 16.31
CA HIS A 54 2.81 -28.54 16.18
C HIS A 54 2.01 -27.95 15.02
N ALA A 55 1.94 -28.65 13.88
CA ALA A 55 1.15 -28.26 12.71
C ALA A 55 -0.33 -28.00 13.06
N TYR A 56 -0.95 -28.91 13.82
CA TYR A 56 -2.33 -28.76 14.24
C TYR A 56 -2.53 -27.55 15.16
N LYS A 57 -1.61 -27.33 16.11
CA LYS A 57 -1.64 -26.15 16.99
C LYS A 57 -1.56 -24.84 16.21
N VAL A 58 -0.67 -24.76 15.21
CA VAL A 58 -0.56 -23.59 14.32
C VAL A 58 -1.84 -23.36 13.52
N ILE A 59 -2.46 -24.42 12.99
CA ILE A 59 -3.74 -24.33 12.26
C ILE A 59 -4.86 -23.80 13.16
N LEU A 60 -4.92 -24.22 14.44
CA LEU A 60 -5.88 -23.68 15.39
C LEU A 60 -5.64 -22.20 15.70
N SER A 61 -4.39 -21.75 15.74
CA SER A 61 -4.08 -20.32 15.88
C SER A 61 -4.55 -19.53 14.66
N LEU A 62 -4.26 -20.00 13.44
CA LEU A 62 -4.75 -19.40 12.19
C LEU A 62 -6.29 -19.30 12.16
N GLU A 63 -6.99 -20.31 12.67
CA GLU A 63 -8.46 -20.29 12.78
C GLU A 63 -8.96 -19.14 13.67
N LYS A 64 -8.23 -18.81 14.74
CA LYS A 64 -8.56 -17.69 15.64
C LYS A 64 -8.27 -16.33 15.02
N ASP A 65 -7.24 -16.23 14.19
CA ASP A 65 -6.87 -14.95 13.54
C ASP A 65 -7.86 -14.56 12.43
N VAL A 66 -8.58 -15.54 11.87
CA VAL A 66 -9.59 -15.32 10.82
C VAL A 66 -10.98 -15.16 11.43
N LEU A 67 -11.33 -13.92 11.75
CA LEU A 67 -12.61 -13.55 12.35
C LEU A 67 -13.77 -13.61 11.34
N GLU A 68 -14.99 -13.24 11.76
CA GLU A 68 -16.17 -13.29 10.88
C GLU A 68 -16.06 -12.40 9.64
N LYS A 69 -15.54 -11.18 9.80
CA LYS A 69 -15.50 -10.16 8.75
C LYS A 69 -14.12 -9.54 8.52
N MET A 70 -13.12 -9.96 9.28
CA MET A 70 -11.77 -9.42 9.25
C MET A 70 -10.74 -10.50 9.52
N VAL A 71 -9.48 -10.18 9.25
CA VAL A 71 -8.32 -10.97 9.64
C VAL A 71 -7.49 -10.11 10.58
N ASP A 72 -7.09 -10.66 11.72
CA ASP A 72 -6.06 -10.04 12.55
C ASP A 72 -4.70 -10.30 11.90
N GLU A 73 -4.26 -9.36 11.06
CA GLU A 73 -3.26 -9.60 10.02
C GLU A 73 -1.86 -9.91 10.57
N VAL A 74 -1.49 -9.27 11.67
CA VAL A 74 -0.17 -9.42 12.31
C VAL A 74 0.01 -10.83 12.92
N PRO A 75 -0.89 -11.33 13.78
CA PRO A 75 -0.81 -12.70 14.24
C PRO A 75 -1.05 -13.69 13.10
N PHE A 76 -1.96 -13.40 12.16
CA PHE A 76 -2.20 -14.26 11.01
C PHE A 76 -0.93 -14.51 10.18
N ILE A 77 -0.20 -13.45 9.81
CA ILE A 77 1.01 -13.60 8.99
C ILE A 77 2.12 -14.33 9.76
N GLN A 78 2.20 -14.13 11.09
CA GLN A 78 3.17 -14.83 11.94
C GLN A 78 2.84 -16.32 12.06
N HIS A 79 1.59 -16.69 12.32
CA HIS A 79 1.18 -18.09 12.38
C HIS A 79 1.28 -18.77 11.02
N LEU A 80 1.06 -18.04 9.92
CA LEU A 80 1.27 -18.56 8.58
C LEU A 80 2.75 -18.83 8.28
N SER A 81 3.65 -17.94 8.72
CA SER A 81 5.11 -18.18 8.68
C SER A 81 5.48 -19.50 9.37
N ASN A 82 4.97 -19.70 10.60
CA ASN A 82 5.22 -20.94 11.35
C ASN A 82 4.67 -22.18 10.61
N LEU A 83 3.53 -22.06 9.93
CA LEU A 83 2.98 -23.16 9.14
C LEU A 83 3.89 -23.49 7.95
N VAL A 84 4.44 -22.48 7.27
CA VAL A 84 5.37 -22.65 6.15
C VAL A 84 6.68 -23.28 6.59
N GLU A 85 7.21 -22.90 7.76
CA GLU A 85 8.37 -23.55 8.37
C GLU A 85 8.12 -25.06 8.61
N VAL A 86 6.94 -25.42 9.11
CA VAL A 86 6.54 -26.84 9.27
C VAL A 86 6.56 -27.59 7.93
N TYR A 87 6.09 -26.97 6.85
CA TYR A 87 6.18 -27.56 5.51
C TYR A 87 7.65 -27.67 5.05
N GLY A 88 8.48 -26.67 5.31
CA GLY A 88 9.89 -26.65 4.92
C GLY A 88 10.75 -27.75 5.57
N LEU A 89 10.35 -28.26 6.74
CA LEU A 89 11.03 -29.37 7.42
C LEU A 89 10.63 -30.76 6.88
N ALA A 90 9.58 -30.85 6.05
CA ALA A 90 9.12 -32.11 5.51
C ALA A 90 9.92 -32.51 4.25
N PRO A 91 10.04 -33.82 3.94
CA PRO A 91 10.57 -34.29 2.66
C PRO A 91 9.54 -33.99 1.56
N LEU A 92 9.70 -32.84 0.91
CA LEU A 92 8.82 -32.38 -0.17
C LEU A 92 9.43 -32.67 -1.55
N GLY A 93 8.58 -32.83 -2.57
CA GLY A 93 9.03 -32.83 -3.96
C GLY A 93 9.47 -31.43 -4.41
N GLU A 94 10.37 -31.36 -5.39
CA GLU A 94 11.01 -30.13 -5.90
C GLU A 94 10.01 -28.99 -6.16
N ALA A 95 8.94 -29.26 -6.91
CA ALA A 95 7.93 -28.25 -7.24
C ALA A 95 7.23 -27.65 -6.01
N LEU A 96 7.02 -28.45 -4.95
CA LEU A 96 6.40 -27.98 -3.73
C LEU A 96 7.41 -27.20 -2.87
N GLN A 97 8.66 -27.63 -2.85
CA GLN A 97 9.74 -26.91 -2.17
C GLN A 97 9.96 -25.51 -2.79
N GLU A 98 9.96 -25.41 -4.12
CA GLU A 98 10.03 -24.13 -4.83
C GLU A 98 8.84 -23.23 -4.48
N PHE A 99 7.62 -23.79 -4.46
CA PHE A 99 6.43 -23.05 -4.07
C PHE A 99 6.49 -22.55 -2.62
N ILE A 100 6.95 -23.37 -1.69
CA ILE A 100 7.11 -23.01 -0.27
C ILE A 100 8.13 -21.86 -0.13
N GLY A 101 9.27 -21.92 -0.83
CA GLY A 101 10.25 -20.82 -0.82
C GLY A 101 9.69 -19.51 -1.41
N LYS A 102 8.86 -19.58 -2.46
CA LYS A 102 8.14 -18.41 -3.00
C LYS A 102 7.15 -17.84 -1.98
N LEU A 103 6.37 -18.69 -1.35
CA LEU A 103 5.39 -18.29 -0.33
C LEU A 103 6.09 -17.64 0.87
N GLU A 104 7.20 -18.21 1.35
CA GLU A 104 8.01 -17.64 2.43
C GLU A 104 8.52 -16.24 2.08
N SER A 105 9.02 -16.04 0.85
CA SER A 105 9.41 -14.71 0.36
C SER A 105 8.25 -13.72 0.39
N SER A 106 7.07 -14.11 -0.11
CA SER A 106 5.86 -13.29 -0.06
C SER A 106 5.44 -12.97 1.38
N ILE A 107 5.55 -13.93 2.31
CA ILE A 107 5.24 -13.75 3.74
C ILE A 107 6.15 -12.69 4.36
N ASN A 108 7.45 -12.72 4.05
CA ASN A 108 8.41 -11.75 4.57
C ASN A 108 8.11 -10.32 4.08
N VAL A 109 7.71 -10.17 2.81
CA VAL A 109 7.26 -8.88 2.26
C VAL A 109 6.01 -8.39 3.00
N ALA A 110 4.99 -9.24 3.12
CA ALA A 110 3.74 -8.91 3.82
C ALA A 110 3.99 -8.54 5.28
N LYS A 111 4.79 -9.33 6.01
CA LYS A 111 5.16 -9.06 7.40
C LYS A 111 5.82 -7.69 7.56
N THR A 112 6.75 -7.35 6.68
CA THR A 112 7.44 -6.05 6.71
C THR A 112 6.47 -4.89 6.50
N LYS A 113 5.62 -4.96 5.47
CA LYS A 113 4.68 -3.90 5.12
C LYS A 113 3.57 -3.74 6.18
N LEU A 114 3.05 -4.84 6.71
CA LEU A 114 2.05 -4.82 7.79
C LEU A 114 2.62 -4.26 9.09
N LEU A 115 3.81 -4.69 9.50
CA LEU A 115 4.46 -4.16 10.70
C LEU A 115 4.71 -2.65 10.57
N GLU A 116 5.19 -2.19 9.41
CA GLU A 116 5.36 -0.76 9.14
C GLU A 116 4.05 0.01 9.32
N HIS A 117 2.97 -0.48 8.73
CA HIS A 117 1.65 0.15 8.84
C HIS A 117 1.18 0.21 10.30
N HIS A 118 1.08 -0.94 10.97
CA HIS A 118 0.52 -1.04 12.32
C HIS A 118 1.35 -0.28 13.36
N LEU A 119 2.69 -0.34 13.28
CA LEU A 119 3.57 0.45 14.15
C LEU A 119 3.45 1.95 13.89
N SER A 120 3.27 2.36 12.63
CA SER A 120 3.08 3.76 12.28
C SER A 120 1.79 4.31 12.88
N ILE A 121 0.69 3.58 12.77
CA ILE A 121 -0.59 3.94 13.37
C ILE A 121 -0.47 3.97 14.90
N GLU A 122 0.16 2.97 15.53
CA GLU A 122 0.34 2.94 16.98
C GLU A 122 1.16 4.14 17.48
N ASN A 123 2.25 4.48 16.78
CA ASN A 123 3.08 5.63 17.11
C ASN A 123 2.34 6.96 16.94
N LEU A 124 1.51 7.07 15.91
CA LEU A 124 0.67 8.24 15.69
C LEU A 124 -0.36 8.39 16.80
N GLU A 125 -1.05 7.32 17.19
CA GLU A 125 -2.01 7.32 18.30
C GLU A 125 -1.35 7.66 19.65
N LYS A 126 -0.12 7.20 19.89
CA LYS A 126 0.67 7.62 21.07
C LYS A 126 0.99 9.12 21.06
N LYS A 127 1.24 9.72 19.90
CA LYS A 127 1.45 11.18 19.75
C LYS A 127 0.13 11.95 19.89
N LYS A 128 -0.94 11.45 19.28
CA LYS A 128 -2.31 12.01 19.32
C LYS A 128 -2.77 12.25 20.75
N LYS A 129 -2.55 11.27 21.64
CA LYS A 129 -2.85 11.37 23.09
C LYS A 129 -2.15 12.51 23.84
N LYS A 130 -1.10 13.11 23.27
CA LYS A 130 -0.32 14.20 23.88
C LYS A 130 -0.67 15.58 23.34
N LEU A 131 -1.52 15.66 22.32
CA LEU A 131 -1.87 16.88 21.60
C LEU A 131 -3.38 17.10 21.68
N ASN A 132 -3.82 18.35 21.83
CA ASN A 132 -5.24 18.68 21.63
C ASN A 132 -5.59 18.73 20.14
N GLU A 133 -6.89 18.84 19.82
CA GLU A 133 -7.39 18.80 18.44
C GLU A 133 -6.79 19.93 17.57
N ASP A 134 -6.68 21.16 18.09
CA ASP A 134 -6.09 22.29 17.36
C ASP A 134 -4.61 22.05 17.02
N GLN A 135 -3.84 21.47 17.95
CA GLN A 135 -2.44 21.11 17.74
C GLN A 135 -2.28 20.00 16.70
N GLN A 136 -3.17 19.00 16.73
CA GLN A 136 -3.19 17.93 15.74
C GLN A 136 -3.49 18.50 14.34
N HIS A 137 -4.56 19.30 14.23
CA HIS A 137 -4.94 19.94 12.97
C HIS A 137 -3.83 20.82 12.40
N LYS A 138 -3.20 21.67 13.24
CA LYS A 138 -2.06 22.48 12.82
C LYS A 138 -0.88 21.63 12.34
N SER A 139 -0.58 20.53 13.03
CA SER A 139 0.48 19.60 12.63
C SER A 139 0.18 18.94 11.28
N ASP A 140 -1.08 18.59 11.02
CA ASP A 140 -1.50 18.03 9.73
C ASP A 140 -1.33 19.03 8.61
N LEU A 141 -1.76 20.29 8.80
CA LEU A 141 -1.57 21.37 7.85
C LEU A 141 -0.09 21.63 7.56
N ASP A 142 0.75 21.68 8.60
CA ASP A 142 2.21 21.84 8.45
C ASP A 142 2.83 20.69 7.65
N THR A 143 2.37 19.45 7.88
CA THR A 143 2.83 18.25 7.17
C THR A 143 2.38 18.25 5.71
N ILE A 144 1.13 18.61 5.46
CA ILE A 144 0.58 18.76 4.10
C ILE A 144 1.38 19.80 3.33
N GLN A 145 1.69 20.96 3.91
CA GLN A 145 2.45 21.98 3.20
C GLN A 145 3.89 21.56 2.94
N LYS A 146 4.60 21.04 3.96
CA LYS A 146 6.05 20.75 3.85
C LYS A 146 6.36 19.47 3.10
N VAL A 147 5.49 18.47 3.21
CA VAL A 147 5.70 17.15 2.57
C VAL A 147 4.72 16.97 1.43
N GLY A 148 3.43 17.10 1.71
CA GLY A 148 2.37 16.84 0.72
C GLY A 148 2.48 17.70 -0.54
N ILE A 149 2.67 19.00 -0.38
CA ILE A 149 2.77 19.94 -1.49
C ILE A 149 4.18 19.92 -2.06
N PHE A 150 5.16 20.30 -1.24
CA PHE A 150 6.52 20.51 -1.72
C PHE A 150 7.21 19.25 -2.22
N TYR A 151 7.03 18.13 -1.51
CA TYR A 151 7.78 16.91 -1.80
C TYR A 151 7.02 15.92 -2.70
N VAL A 152 5.69 15.84 -2.54
CA VAL A 152 4.86 14.91 -3.31
C VAL A 152 4.23 15.60 -4.51
N LEU A 153 3.27 16.52 -4.30
CA LEU A 153 2.46 17.08 -5.39
C LEU A 153 3.26 17.88 -6.41
N GLU A 154 4.20 18.74 -5.98
CA GLU A 154 5.03 19.50 -6.92
C GLU A 154 5.74 18.58 -7.91
N TYR A 155 6.34 17.50 -7.40
CA TYR A 155 7.04 16.53 -8.22
C TYR A 155 6.07 15.72 -9.10
N THR A 156 4.99 15.18 -8.54
CA THR A 156 4.07 14.32 -9.31
C THR A 156 3.24 15.09 -10.33
N LEU A 157 2.95 16.36 -10.08
CA LEU A 157 2.35 17.27 -11.06
C LEU A 157 3.35 17.64 -12.15
N GLN A 158 4.63 17.83 -11.83
CA GLN A 158 5.68 18.04 -12.83
C GLN A 158 5.88 16.81 -13.72
N VAL A 159 5.92 15.62 -13.14
CA VAL A 159 6.02 14.36 -13.90
C VAL A 159 4.84 14.21 -14.85
N LEU A 160 3.61 14.44 -14.36
CA LEU A 160 2.41 14.41 -15.19
C LEU A 160 2.52 15.40 -16.35
N TRP A 161 2.95 16.64 -16.08
CA TRP A 161 3.16 17.68 -17.08
C TRP A 161 4.15 17.26 -18.18
N GLU A 162 5.34 16.77 -17.80
CA GLU A 162 6.37 16.36 -18.76
C GLU A 162 5.91 15.20 -19.66
N PHE A 163 5.07 14.29 -19.14
CA PHE A 163 4.55 13.15 -19.90
C PHE A 163 3.75 13.53 -21.16
N GLN A 164 3.28 14.78 -21.30
CA GLN A 164 2.67 15.25 -22.55
C GLN A 164 3.66 15.37 -23.71
N ALA A 165 4.91 15.68 -23.42
CA ALA A 165 5.93 15.98 -24.43
C ALA A 165 6.97 14.87 -24.58
N LEU A 166 7.10 13.99 -23.59
CA LEU A 166 8.07 12.90 -23.60
C LEU A 166 7.63 11.73 -24.48
N SER A 167 8.61 11.08 -25.11
CA SER A 167 8.44 9.79 -25.76
C SER A 167 8.12 8.69 -24.72
N ASP A 168 7.57 7.57 -25.15
CA ASP A 168 7.29 6.45 -24.23
C ASP A 168 8.58 5.86 -23.62
N GLU A 169 9.69 5.88 -24.36
CA GLU A 169 11.01 5.50 -23.85
C GLU A 169 11.46 6.45 -22.73
N ASP A 170 11.34 7.77 -22.94
CA ASP A 170 11.72 8.77 -21.94
C ASP A 170 10.79 8.74 -20.72
N LYS A 171 9.50 8.43 -20.89
CA LYS A 171 8.58 8.21 -19.76
C LYS A 171 9.05 7.05 -18.91
N MET A 172 9.37 5.90 -19.54
CA MET A 172 9.88 4.73 -18.82
C MET A 172 11.20 5.04 -18.09
N LYS A 173 12.08 5.80 -18.75
CA LYS A 173 13.34 6.25 -18.15
C LYS A 173 13.10 7.17 -16.95
N LEU A 174 12.20 8.14 -17.05
CA LEU A 174 11.83 9.02 -15.94
C LEU A 174 11.27 8.21 -14.74
N LEU A 175 10.49 7.16 -15.00
CA LEU A 175 9.96 6.32 -13.92
C LEU A 175 11.06 5.54 -13.18
N LYS A 176 12.03 4.97 -13.91
CA LYS A 176 13.02 4.03 -13.36
C LYS A 176 14.32 4.68 -12.92
N ASP A 177 14.85 5.57 -13.76
CA ASP A 177 16.22 6.09 -13.65
C ASP A 177 16.26 7.60 -13.42
N GLY A 178 15.13 8.28 -13.59
CA GLY A 178 15.04 9.73 -13.62
C GLY A 178 15.41 10.29 -15.00
N LEU A 179 15.12 11.57 -15.21
CA LEU A 179 15.33 12.22 -16.50
C LEU A 179 15.62 13.71 -16.32
N LYS A 180 16.61 14.20 -17.06
CA LYS A 180 16.81 15.64 -17.22
C LYS A 180 15.82 16.18 -18.24
N THR A 181 14.89 17.00 -17.78
CA THR A 181 13.89 17.70 -18.61
C THR A 181 14.16 19.21 -18.63
N LYS A 182 13.26 19.97 -19.24
CA LYS A 182 13.32 21.44 -19.22
C LYS A 182 13.13 22.01 -17.81
N ALA A 183 12.36 21.32 -16.95
CA ALA A 183 12.16 21.71 -15.56
C ALA A 183 13.35 21.37 -14.64
N GLY A 184 14.36 20.67 -15.15
CA GLY A 184 15.57 20.29 -14.41
C GLY A 184 15.78 18.79 -14.36
N ASN A 185 16.59 18.32 -13.40
CA ASN A 185 16.81 16.90 -13.18
C ASN A 185 15.66 16.34 -12.35
N LEU A 186 14.74 15.63 -12.98
CA LEU A 186 13.67 14.94 -12.27
C LEU A 186 14.19 13.59 -11.78
N PRO A 187 14.11 13.30 -10.47
CA PRO A 187 14.48 12.00 -9.93
C PRO A 187 13.58 10.89 -10.46
N ALA A 188 13.98 9.64 -10.26
CA ALA A 188 13.15 8.48 -10.55
C ALA A 188 11.91 8.45 -9.66
N TYR A 189 10.73 8.17 -10.24
CA TYR A 189 9.48 8.11 -9.49
C TYR A 189 9.41 6.88 -8.58
N LEU A 190 9.73 5.70 -9.12
CA LEU A 190 9.52 4.42 -8.44
C LEU A 190 10.25 4.30 -7.08
N PRO A 191 11.51 4.77 -6.94
CA PRO A 191 12.19 4.73 -5.63
C PRO A 191 11.59 5.69 -4.58
N LEU A 192 10.83 6.71 -5.00
CA LEU A 192 10.31 7.74 -4.11
C LEU A 192 8.93 7.41 -3.55
N GLU A 193 8.13 6.59 -4.25
CA GLU A 193 6.75 6.28 -3.88
C GLU A 193 6.60 5.77 -2.43
N ASP A 194 7.41 4.79 -2.05
CA ASP A 194 7.41 4.24 -0.69
C ASP A 194 7.80 5.30 0.36
N THR A 195 8.66 6.25 0.00
CA THR A 195 9.06 7.36 0.89
C THR A 195 7.92 8.36 1.04
N PHE A 196 7.26 8.73 -0.06
CA PHE A 196 6.12 9.65 -0.04
C PHE A 196 5.00 9.14 0.87
N ARG A 197 4.64 7.86 0.74
CA ARG A 197 3.60 7.25 1.58
C ARG A 197 3.96 7.36 3.08
N LYS A 198 5.20 7.03 3.46
CA LYS A 198 5.64 7.07 4.86
C LYS A 198 5.73 8.48 5.42
N GLU A 199 6.31 9.39 4.65
CA GLU A 199 6.60 10.75 5.10
C GLU A 199 5.35 11.63 5.14
N LEU A 200 4.34 11.32 4.32
CA LEU A 200 3.07 12.04 4.29
C LEU A 200 2.00 11.31 5.12
N CYS A 201 1.55 10.14 4.67
CA CYS A 201 0.32 9.52 5.16
C CYS A 201 0.41 9.17 6.65
N TYR A 202 1.52 8.55 7.07
CA TYR A 202 1.71 8.11 8.46
C TYR A 202 2.08 9.24 9.44
N LYS A 203 2.04 10.49 8.99
CA LYS A 203 2.19 11.68 9.83
C LYS A 203 0.90 12.50 9.98
N ILE A 204 -0.16 12.16 9.25
CA ILE A 204 -1.47 12.82 9.33
C ILE A 204 -2.31 12.21 10.46
N PHE A 205 -2.68 13.02 11.45
CA PHE A 205 -3.53 12.64 12.58
C PHE A 205 -4.98 12.40 12.18
N ASP A 206 -5.55 13.21 11.29
CA ASP A 206 -6.92 13.00 10.81
C ASP A 206 -7.05 11.68 10.04
N ASP A 207 -7.86 10.77 10.58
CA ASP A 207 -7.99 9.41 10.07
C ASP A 207 -8.63 9.38 8.67
N LYS A 208 -9.53 10.32 8.36
CA LYS A 208 -10.21 10.38 7.06
C LYS A 208 -9.25 10.82 5.97
N THR A 209 -8.50 11.90 6.21
CA THR A 209 -7.47 12.40 5.31
C THR A 209 -6.38 11.36 5.13
N ARG A 210 -5.86 10.77 6.23
CA ARG A 210 -4.86 9.71 6.15
C ARG A 210 -5.34 8.53 5.29
N SER A 211 -6.57 8.08 5.49
CA SER A 211 -7.15 6.96 4.72
C SER A 211 -7.30 7.32 3.24
N ALA A 212 -7.73 8.54 2.92
CA ALA A 212 -7.85 9.01 1.54
C ALA A 212 -6.49 9.05 0.83
N LEU A 213 -5.45 9.54 1.52
CA LEU A 213 -4.09 9.57 0.99
C LEU A 213 -3.57 8.14 0.75
N LEU A 214 -3.72 7.23 1.72
CA LEU A 214 -3.30 5.83 1.58
C LEU A 214 -4.00 5.13 0.40
N TRP A 215 -5.30 5.37 0.20
CA TRP A 215 -6.03 4.85 -0.95
C TRP A 215 -5.45 5.34 -2.29
N ALA A 216 -5.09 6.62 -2.39
CA ALA A 216 -4.48 7.17 -3.59
C ALA A 216 -3.15 6.46 -3.92
N PHE A 217 -2.27 6.29 -2.93
CA PHE A 217 -1.01 5.55 -3.10
C PHE A 217 -1.23 4.10 -3.53
N TYR A 218 -2.11 3.37 -2.82
CA TYR A 218 -2.38 1.97 -3.15
C TYR A 218 -3.04 1.76 -4.52
N ASP A 219 -3.74 2.76 -5.05
CA ASP A 219 -4.29 2.69 -6.40
C ASP A 219 -3.21 2.92 -7.46
N LEU A 220 -2.25 3.82 -7.21
CA LEU A 220 -1.13 4.09 -8.11
C LEU A 220 -0.13 2.92 -8.16
N GLU A 221 0.22 2.35 -7.00
CA GLU A 221 1.13 1.19 -6.87
C GLU A 221 0.65 -0.02 -7.71
N LYS A 222 -0.66 -0.21 -7.89
CA LYS A 222 -1.21 -1.31 -8.70
C LYS A 222 -0.79 -1.24 -10.17
N GLU A 223 -0.64 -0.04 -10.72
CA GLU A 223 -0.23 0.15 -12.11
C GLU A 223 1.29 0.08 -12.25
N VAL A 224 2.03 0.45 -11.20
CA VAL A 224 3.49 0.29 -11.11
C VAL A 224 3.90 -1.19 -11.11
N ASP A 225 3.18 -2.02 -10.36
CA ASP A 225 3.47 -3.45 -10.21
C ASP A 225 3.26 -4.29 -11.49
N GLN A 226 2.70 -3.70 -12.55
CA GLN A 226 2.52 -4.39 -13.83
C GLN A 226 3.86 -4.52 -14.56
N ASN A 227 4.15 -5.73 -15.06
CA ASN A 227 5.34 -5.97 -15.89
C ASN A 227 4.94 -6.52 -17.27
N PRO A 228 5.12 -5.75 -18.37
CA PRO A 228 5.62 -4.37 -18.41
C PRO A 228 4.58 -3.35 -17.91
N ILE A 229 5.06 -2.17 -17.47
CA ILE A 229 4.19 -1.06 -17.06
C ILE A 229 3.38 -0.58 -18.27
N ASN A 230 2.06 -0.51 -18.11
CA ASN A 230 1.19 0.09 -19.11
C ASN A 230 1.19 1.62 -18.95
N LEU A 231 1.99 2.33 -19.75
CA LEU A 231 2.15 3.78 -19.66
C LEU A 231 0.84 4.56 -19.76
N LEU A 232 -0.08 4.15 -20.64
CA LEU A 232 -1.36 4.83 -20.81
C LEU A 232 -2.19 4.77 -19.52
N LYS A 233 -2.28 3.58 -18.91
CA LYS A 233 -2.97 3.40 -17.63
C LYS A 233 -2.24 4.09 -16.48
N PHE A 234 -0.91 4.05 -16.48
CA PHE A 234 -0.10 4.72 -15.47
C PHE A 234 -0.34 6.23 -15.50
N VAL A 235 -0.31 6.90 -16.66
CA VAL A 235 -0.57 8.34 -16.79
C VAL A 235 -1.97 8.69 -16.29
N ALA A 236 -2.99 7.90 -16.68
CA ALA A 236 -4.36 8.10 -16.21
C ALA A 236 -4.47 7.94 -14.67
N THR A 237 -3.73 7.00 -14.11
CA THR A 237 -3.73 6.74 -12.66
C THR A 237 -2.91 7.78 -11.89
N LEU A 238 -1.82 8.29 -12.45
CA LEU A 238 -1.06 9.41 -11.89
C LEU A 238 -1.90 10.70 -11.86
N LYS A 239 -2.69 10.95 -12.92
CA LYS A 239 -3.68 12.03 -12.94
C LYS A 239 -4.70 11.85 -11.81
N LYS A 240 -5.28 10.66 -11.68
CA LYS A 240 -6.23 10.34 -10.60
C LYS A 240 -5.58 10.53 -9.22
N PHE A 241 -4.37 10.02 -9.02
CA PHE A 241 -3.59 10.18 -7.80
C PHE A 241 -3.44 11.66 -7.43
N ASN A 242 -2.97 12.51 -8.36
CA ASN A 242 -2.82 13.94 -8.11
C ASN A 242 -4.16 14.60 -7.71
N LEU A 243 -5.26 14.24 -8.37
CA LEU A 243 -6.60 14.73 -8.03
C LEU A 243 -7.06 14.25 -6.64
N ASP A 244 -6.84 12.98 -6.30
CA ASP A 244 -7.23 12.41 -5.01
C ASP A 244 -6.46 13.09 -3.86
N ILE A 245 -5.15 13.32 -4.03
CA ILE A 245 -4.31 14.04 -3.05
C ILE A 245 -4.78 15.51 -2.90
N LEU A 246 -4.99 16.22 -4.02
CA LEU A 246 -5.48 17.61 -3.99
C LEU A 246 -6.84 17.73 -3.29
N ASN A 247 -7.76 16.81 -3.56
CA ASN A 247 -9.07 16.77 -2.90
C ASN A 247 -8.94 16.45 -1.40
N ALA A 248 -8.06 15.53 -1.01
CA ALA A 248 -7.80 15.24 0.40
C ALA A 248 -7.27 16.47 1.14
N PHE A 249 -6.36 17.23 0.52
CA PHE A 249 -5.83 18.48 1.11
C PHE A 249 -6.90 19.57 1.21
N LYS A 250 -7.72 19.74 0.16
CA LYS A 250 -8.87 20.66 0.19
C LYS A 250 -9.82 20.35 1.34
N ASN A 251 -10.22 19.08 1.46
CA ASN A 251 -11.13 18.63 2.51
C ASN A 251 -10.53 18.75 3.93
N SER A 252 -9.19 18.84 4.02
CA SER A 252 -8.46 19.10 5.26
C SER A 252 -8.33 20.60 5.59
N GLY A 253 -8.93 21.48 4.78
CA GLY A 253 -8.88 22.93 4.97
C GLY A 253 -7.72 23.64 4.27
N TYR A 254 -7.02 22.98 3.35
CA TYR A 254 -5.96 23.60 2.58
C TYR A 254 -6.50 24.28 1.32
N GLU A 255 -6.28 25.59 1.20
CA GLU A 255 -6.92 26.37 0.12
C GLU A 255 -6.00 26.70 -1.05
N LYS A 256 -4.68 26.80 -0.82
CA LYS A 256 -3.74 27.35 -1.81
C LYS A 256 -2.49 26.51 -1.98
N PHE A 257 -2.23 26.03 -3.17
CA PHE A 257 -0.99 25.35 -3.51
C PHE A 257 0.16 26.35 -3.70
N ALA A 258 1.18 26.25 -2.85
CA ALA A 258 2.37 27.09 -2.90
C ALA A 258 3.58 26.27 -3.36
N ALA A 259 3.74 26.14 -4.68
CA ALA A 259 4.91 25.53 -5.29
C ALA A 259 6.19 26.33 -5.03
N SER A 260 7.29 25.64 -4.76
CA SER A 260 8.61 26.21 -4.48
C SER A 260 9.67 25.85 -5.52
N ILE A 261 9.63 24.64 -6.09
CA ILE A 261 10.58 24.14 -7.09
C ILE A 261 9.92 24.04 -8.46
N TYR A 262 8.81 23.30 -8.54
CA TYR A 262 8.16 22.99 -9.82
C TYR A 262 6.84 23.74 -9.94
N THR A 263 6.72 24.59 -10.96
CA THR A 263 5.57 25.47 -11.16
C THR A 263 4.80 25.13 -12.44
N SER A 264 4.70 23.84 -12.81
CA SER A 264 4.01 23.38 -14.03
C SER A 264 2.58 23.92 -14.17
N PHE A 265 1.91 24.13 -13.03
CA PHE A 265 0.56 24.70 -12.97
C PHE A 265 0.51 26.11 -12.36
N GLY A 266 1.65 26.75 -12.05
CA GLY A 266 1.73 28.04 -11.37
C GLY A 266 2.12 27.94 -9.89
N THR A 267 2.18 29.09 -9.20
CA THR A 267 2.50 29.19 -7.76
C THR A 267 1.46 30.06 -7.04
N ASN A 268 1.19 29.75 -5.78
CA ASN A 268 0.19 30.40 -4.92
C ASN A 268 -1.24 30.40 -5.48
N LEU A 269 -1.58 29.37 -6.25
CA LEU A 269 -2.92 29.21 -6.82
C LEU A 269 -3.87 28.52 -5.84
N PRO A 270 -5.17 28.83 -5.86
CA PRO A 270 -6.17 28.02 -5.20
C PRO A 270 -6.09 26.55 -5.64
N ILE A 271 -6.23 25.60 -4.70
CA ILE A 271 -6.23 24.16 -5.02
C ILE A 271 -7.29 23.84 -6.09
N ASP A 272 -8.43 24.52 -6.09
CA ASP A 272 -9.49 24.33 -7.08
C ASP A 272 -9.06 24.65 -8.52
N GLU A 273 -8.20 25.65 -8.69
CA GLU A 273 -7.66 25.98 -10.02
C GLU A 273 -6.73 24.87 -10.52
N ILE A 274 -5.95 24.26 -9.63
CA ILE A 274 -5.08 23.14 -9.98
C ILE A 274 -5.91 21.89 -10.28
N ILE A 275 -6.92 21.59 -9.47
CA ILE A 275 -7.86 20.49 -9.74
C ILE A 275 -8.49 20.68 -11.13
N ALA A 276 -8.93 21.89 -11.46
CA ALA A 276 -9.51 22.17 -12.78
C ALA A 276 -8.48 21.99 -13.91
N ALA A 277 -7.24 22.42 -13.71
CA ALA A 277 -6.17 22.27 -14.70
C ALA A 277 -5.78 20.80 -14.93
N VAL A 278 -5.58 20.03 -13.85
CA VAL A 278 -5.27 18.59 -13.92
C VAL A 278 -6.44 17.81 -14.52
N THR A 279 -7.68 18.21 -14.24
CA THR A 279 -8.88 17.54 -14.81
C THR A 279 -8.93 17.67 -16.33
N ARG A 280 -8.46 18.78 -16.89
CA ARG A 280 -8.40 19.02 -18.35
C ARG A 280 -7.22 18.34 -19.04
N PHE A 281 -6.24 17.89 -18.26
CA PHE A 281 -5.02 17.20 -18.70
C PHE A 281 -5.32 15.81 -19.28
#